data_AF-A0A9E9LCF3-F1
#
_entry.id   AF-A0A9E9LCF3-F1
#
_cell.length_a   1.000
_cell.length_b   1.000
_cell.length_c   1.000
_cell.angle_alpha   90.00
_cell.angle_beta   90.00
_cell.angle_gamma   90.00
#
_symmetry.space_group_name_H-M   'P 1'
#
loop_
_entity.id
_entity.type
_entity.pdbx_description
1 polymer ?
#
loop_
_entity_poly.entity_id
_entity_poly.type
_entity_poly.pdbx_seq_one_letter_code
_entity_poly.pdbx_strand_id
1 'polypeptide(L)'
;MNKYEIDCISELIKQIQSKESRKTAGKRFGADTSCLCKRFGMYECRGPEGWRHRRGSYPVEFKELVILFKKEHSLSARETAALFNIPSPTTVQAWEKRYDEGGIQGLADQRRRKTNLSKDTQLVSVKLLEEMSQKELQAELRRLRAENASLKKGERLEEAKERIDAEAEARIVCELALLFLFHFMENSASNPLPFTVTARRHGIRTNTPEPKRK
;
A
#
# COMPACT_ATOMS: atom_id res chain seq x y z
N MET A 1 17.71 -7.34 12.80
CA MET A 1 18.09 -8.40 13.76
C MET A 1 19.51 -8.74 13.44
N ASN A 2 20.38 -8.88 14.45
CA ASN A 2 21.77 -9.18 14.15
C ASN A 2 21.84 -10.63 13.65
N LYS A 3 22.67 -10.94 12.66
CA LYS A 3 22.79 -12.27 12.05
C LYS A 3 23.04 -13.35 13.12
N TYR A 4 23.87 -13.00 14.11
CA TYR A 4 24.20 -13.84 15.26
C TYR A 4 23.00 -14.19 16.16
N GLU A 5 21.97 -13.33 16.23
CA GLU A 5 20.75 -13.66 17.00
C GLU A 5 19.93 -14.73 16.28
N ILE A 6 19.90 -14.72 14.94
CA ILE A 6 19.15 -15.70 14.13
C ILE A 6 19.82 -17.07 14.17
N ASP A 7 21.15 -17.10 14.04
CA ASP A 7 21.93 -18.34 14.05
C ASP A 7 21.81 -19.06 15.41
N CYS A 8 21.92 -18.30 16.51
CA CYS A 8 21.74 -18.82 17.88
C CYS A 8 20.31 -19.38 18.11
N ILE A 9 19.29 -18.76 17.51
CA ILE A 9 17.90 -19.23 17.57
C ILE A 9 17.69 -20.51 16.74
N SER A 10 18.33 -20.62 15.57
CA SER A 10 18.24 -21.82 14.72
C SER A 10 18.87 -23.05 15.38
N GLU A 11 19.97 -22.85 16.11
CA GLU A 11 20.67 -23.89 16.86
C GLU A 11 19.84 -24.37 18.07
N LEU A 12 19.18 -23.44 18.77
CA LEU A 12 18.26 -23.73 19.86
C LEU A 12 17.09 -24.64 19.40
N ILE A 13 16.54 -24.39 18.20
CA ILE A 13 15.41 -25.17 17.65
C ILE A 13 15.81 -26.62 17.36
N LYS A 14 17.01 -26.85 16.79
CA LYS A 14 17.54 -28.19 16.53
C LYS A 14 17.71 -29.01 17.81
N GLN A 15 18.16 -28.37 18.89
CA GLN A 15 18.39 -29.02 20.19
C GLN A 15 17.09 -29.36 20.94
N ILE A 16 16.05 -28.53 20.79
CA ILE A 16 14.73 -28.84 21.35
C ILE A 16 14.07 -29.98 20.57
N GLN A 17 14.28 -30.05 19.25
CA GLN A 17 13.87 -31.21 18.44
C GLN A 17 14.62 -32.49 18.84
N SER A 18 15.86 -32.40 19.34
CA SER A 18 16.62 -33.53 19.89
C SER A 18 16.22 -33.94 21.32
N LYS A 19 14.98 -33.64 21.75
CA LYS A 19 14.38 -33.99 23.06
C LYS A 19 15.05 -33.39 24.30
N GLU A 20 15.87 -32.33 24.16
CA GLU A 20 16.37 -31.61 25.34
C GLU A 20 15.24 -30.82 26.03
N SER A 21 15.25 -30.79 27.37
CA SER A 21 14.28 -30.01 28.15
C SER A 21 14.52 -28.49 28.01
N ARG A 22 13.43 -27.72 27.94
CA ARG A 22 13.43 -26.25 27.83
C ARG A 22 14.25 -25.56 28.94
N LYS A 23 14.32 -26.17 30.13
CA LYS A 23 15.11 -25.67 31.28
C LYS A 23 16.62 -25.83 31.06
N THR A 24 17.06 -26.93 30.46
CA THR A 24 18.47 -27.19 30.17
C THR A 24 18.98 -26.28 29.05
N ALA A 25 18.15 -26.05 28.03
CA ALA A 25 18.45 -25.09 26.96
C ALA A 25 18.63 -23.66 27.51
N GLY A 26 17.74 -23.19 28.39
CA GLY A 26 17.85 -21.86 29.01
C GLY A 26 19.16 -21.63 29.77
N LYS A 27 19.63 -22.63 30.52
CA LYS A 27 20.91 -22.55 31.25
C LYS A 27 22.12 -22.43 30.32
N ARG A 28 22.15 -23.16 29.20
CA ARG A 28 23.31 -23.14 28.27
C ARG A 28 23.44 -21.83 27.52
N PHE A 29 22.31 -21.25 27.11
CA PHE A 29 22.29 -20.00 26.35
C PHE A 29 22.20 -18.74 27.23
N GLY A 30 22.18 -18.90 28.56
CA GLY A 30 21.99 -17.78 29.49
C GLY A 30 20.64 -17.06 29.31
N ALA A 31 19.65 -17.77 28.78
CA ALA A 31 18.35 -17.22 28.45
C ALA A 31 17.33 -17.57 29.54
N ASP A 32 16.54 -16.57 29.95
CA ASP A 32 15.45 -16.78 30.89
C ASP A 32 14.44 -17.83 30.37
N THR A 33 14.05 -18.75 31.24
CA THR A 33 13.17 -19.88 30.88
C THR A 33 11.79 -19.39 30.43
N SER A 34 11.29 -18.28 31.00
CA SER A 34 10.00 -17.70 30.61
C SER A 34 10.07 -17.02 29.23
N CYS A 35 11.19 -16.37 28.91
CA CYS A 35 11.46 -15.83 27.57
C CYS A 35 11.49 -16.94 26.51
N LEU A 36 12.16 -18.06 26.82
CA LEU A 36 12.19 -19.22 25.94
C LEU A 36 10.81 -19.87 25.76
N CYS A 37 10.01 -20.01 26.82
CA CYS A 37 8.65 -20.55 26.72
C CYS A 37 7.74 -19.66 25.84
N LYS A 38 7.79 -18.33 26.02
CA LYS A 38 7.00 -17.40 25.21
C LYS A 38 7.37 -17.47 23.73
N ARG A 39 8.67 -17.48 23.45
CA ARG A 39 9.15 -17.55 22.09
C ARG A 39 8.85 -18.94 21.48
N PHE A 40 9.05 -20.02 22.22
CA PHE A 40 8.71 -21.37 21.77
C PHE A 40 7.21 -21.54 21.46
N GLY A 41 6.31 -21.03 22.31
CA GLY A 41 4.89 -21.00 22.00
C GLY A 41 4.58 -20.19 20.72
N MET A 42 5.34 -19.13 20.45
CA MET A 42 5.24 -18.40 19.18
C MET A 42 5.74 -19.22 17.98
N TYR A 43 6.75 -20.08 18.18
CA TYR A 43 7.26 -21.01 17.16
C TYR A 43 6.24 -22.10 16.85
N GLU A 44 5.70 -22.77 17.87
CA GLU A 44 4.73 -23.85 17.70
C GLU A 44 3.47 -23.36 16.97
N CYS A 45 3.02 -22.14 17.29
CA CYS A 45 1.82 -21.59 16.68
C CYS A 45 2.03 -21.01 15.26
N ARG A 46 3.24 -20.53 14.91
CA ARG A 46 3.45 -19.69 13.70
C ARG A 46 4.72 -20.02 12.91
N GLY A 47 5.45 -21.06 13.32
CA GLY A 47 6.73 -21.44 12.72
C GLY A 47 7.82 -20.36 12.87
N PRO A 48 8.85 -20.40 12.01
CA PRO A 48 9.99 -19.47 12.08
C PRO A 48 9.60 -18.00 11.83
N GLU A 49 8.48 -17.74 11.16
CA GLU A 49 7.97 -16.38 10.90
C GLU A 49 7.43 -15.69 12.16
N GLY A 50 7.00 -16.45 13.18
CA GLY A 50 6.59 -15.92 14.47
C GLY A 50 7.70 -15.22 15.26
N TRP A 51 8.96 -15.45 14.90
CA TRP A 51 10.15 -14.91 15.57
C TRP A 51 10.80 -13.76 14.81
N ARG A 52 10.33 -13.46 13.59
CA ARG A 52 10.72 -12.23 12.91
C ARG A 52 9.98 -11.07 13.56
N HIS A 53 10.67 -10.35 14.46
CA HIS A 53 10.21 -9.02 14.82
C HIS A 53 10.17 -8.16 13.53
N ARG A 54 8.98 -7.82 13.04
CA ARG A 54 8.82 -6.77 12.01
C ARG A 54 9.34 -5.47 12.59
N ARG A 55 10.60 -5.14 12.30
CA ARG A 55 11.13 -3.78 12.46
C ARG A 55 10.77 -2.99 11.22
N GLY A 56 9.76 -2.14 11.30
CA GLY A 56 9.32 -1.31 10.19
C GLY A 56 7.96 -0.66 10.44
N SER A 57 7.64 0.37 9.66
CA SER A 57 6.28 0.91 9.59
C SER A 57 5.42 -0.06 8.78
N TYR A 58 4.16 -0.26 9.19
CA TYR A 58 3.24 -1.08 8.42
C TYR A 58 2.69 -0.27 7.24
N PRO A 59 2.53 -0.89 6.04
CA PRO A 59 1.85 -0.26 4.91
C PRO A 59 0.46 0.23 5.31
N VAL A 60 -0.02 1.29 4.67
CA VAL A 60 -1.34 1.87 5.00
C VAL A 60 -2.44 0.87 4.68
N GLU A 61 -2.31 0.18 3.55
CA GLU A 61 -3.23 -0.83 3.04
C GLU A 61 -3.33 -2.01 4.03
N PHE A 62 -2.18 -2.43 4.59
CA PHE A 62 -2.17 -3.48 5.60
C PHE A 62 -2.86 -3.05 6.89
N LYS A 63 -2.62 -1.81 7.35
CA LYS A 63 -3.29 -1.30 8.56
C LYS A 63 -4.80 -1.23 8.37
N GLU A 64 -5.26 -0.78 7.20
CA GLU A 64 -6.68 -0.71 6.86
C GLU A 64 -7.30 -2.11 6.85
N LEU A 65 -6.67 -3.07 6.16
CA LEU A 65 -7.12 -4.46 6.14
C LEU A 65 -7.30 -5.02 7.56
N VAL A 66 -6.33 -4.82 8.44
CA VAL A 66 -6.38 -5.29 9.84
C VAL A 66 -7.59 -4.71 10.58
N ILE A 67 -7.89 -3.43 10.37
CA ILE A 67 -9.00 -2.75 11.04
C ILE A 67 -10.35 -3.18 10.47
N LEU A 68 -10.47 -3.28 9.14
CA LEU A 68 -11.68 -3.75 8.48
C LEU A 68 -12.01 -5.18 8.93
N PHE A 69 -11.02 -6.06 8.93
CA PHE A 69 -11.18 -7.44 9.38
C PHE A 69 -11.61 -7.51 10.85
N LYS A 70 -11.03 -6.68 11.71
CA LYS A 70 -11.43 -6.57 13.13
C LYS A 70 -12.90 -6.16 13.26
N LYS A 71 -13.35 -5.16 12.50
CA LYS A 71 -14.73 -4.65 12.52
C LYS A 71 -15.72 -5.67 11.98
N GLU A 72 -15.39 -6.33 10.88
CA GLU A 72 -16.22 -7.36 10.25
C GLU A 72 -16.46 -8.56 11.17
N HIS A 73 -15.40 -9.05 11.81
CA HIS A 73 -15.46 -10.23 12.67
C HIS A 73 -15.66 -9.92 14.17
N SER A 74 -15.87 -8.65 14.53
CA SER A 74 -16.05 -8.19 15.92
C SER A 74 -14.98 -8.71 16.88
N LEU A 75 -13.72 -8.78 16.41
CA LEU A 75 -12.61 -9.36 17.17
C LEU A 75 -12.03 -8.37 18.19
N SER A 76 -11.47 -8.90 19.27
CA SER A 76 -10.70 -8.07 20.20
C SER A 76 -9.37 -7.64 19.58
N ALA A 77 -8.79 -6.54 20.08
CA ALA A 77 -7.47 -6.08 19.66
C ALA A 77 -6.36 -7.13 19.94
N ARG A 78 -6.54 -7.98 20.95
CA ARG A 78 -5.60 -9.07 21.27
C ARG A 78 -5.67 -10.19 20.25
N GLU A 79 -6.87 -10.64 19.91
CA GLU A 79 -7.07 -11.69 18.91
C GLU A 79 -6.60 -11.21 17.54
N THR A 80 -6.96 -9.98 17.16
CA THR A 80 -6.51 -9.35 15.90
C THR A 80 -4.98 -9.26 15.84
N ALA A 81 -4.34 -8.78 16.90
CA ALA A 81 -2.87 -8.71 16.94
C ALA A 81 -2.21 -10.09 16.86
N ALA A 82 -2.83 -11.11 17.45
CA ALA A 82 -2.37 -12.48 17.33
C ALA A 82 -2.49 -12.99 15.88
N LEU A 83 -3.63 -12.81 15.23
CA LEU A 83 -3.87 -13.26 13.85
C LEU A 83 -2.89 -12.61 12.86
N PHE A 84 -2.70 -11.30 12.95
CA PHE A 84 -1.88 -10.53 12.01
C PHE A 84 -0.39 -10.44 12.39
N ASN A 85 0.04 -11.18 13.42
CA ASN A 85 1.40 -11.18 13.93
C ASN A 85 1.92 -9.77 14.32
N ILE A 86 1.05 -8.99 14.97
CA ILE A 86 1.38 -7.65 15.47
C ILE A 86 1.88 -7.82 16.92
N PRO A 87 3.10 -7.33 17.27
CA PRO A 87 3.70 -7.59 18.58
C PRO A 87 2.90 -7.06 19.78
N SER A 88 2.15 -5.97 19.59
CA SER A 88 1.38 -5.36 20.66
C SER A 88 -0.07 -5.12 20.25
N PRO A 89 -1.05 -5.54 21.08
CA PRO A 89 -2.46 -5.21 20.84
C PRO A 89 -2.74 -3.70 20.91
N THR A 90 -1.91 -2.94 21.64
CA THR A 90 -2.04 -1.46 21.69
C THR A 90 -1.75 -0.81 20.34
N THR A 91 -0.96 -1.45 19.48
CA THR A 91 -0.70 -0.98 18.11
C THR A 91 -1.98 -1.02 17.28
N VAL A 92 -2.77 -2.10 17.39
CA VAL A 92 -4.06 -2.24 16.70
C VAL A 92 -5.06 -1.19 17.20
N GLN A 93 -5.13 -0.97 18.51
CA GLN A 93 -5.99 0.07 19.10
C GLN A 93 -5.61 1.49 18.60
N ALA A 94 -4.30 1.77 18.50
CA ALA A 94 -3.84 3.05 18.00
C ALA A 94 -4.19 3.27 16.53
N TRP A 95 -4.18 2.21 15.71
CA TRP A 95 -4.61 2.29 14.32
C TRP A 95 -6.11 2.49 14.21
N GLU A 96 -6.90 1.73 14.96
CA GLU A 96 -8.36 1.86 15.00
C GLU A 96 -8.78 3.28 15.35
N LYS A 97 -8.22 3.86 16.42
CA LYS A 97 -8.50 5.25 16.80
C LYS A 97 -8.18 6.23 15.67
N ARG A 98 -7.03 6.08 15.01
CA ARG A 98 -6.65 6.95 13.89
C ARG A 98 -7.55 6.78 12.67
N TYR A 99 -8.02 5.57 12.43
CA TYR A 99 -8.95 5.27 11.34
C TYR A 99 -10.35 5.84 11.63
N ASP A 100 -10.79 5.82 12.89
CA ASP A 100 -12.06 6.43 13.27
C ASP A 100 -11.99 7.98 13.20
N GLU A 101 -10.84 8.56 13.51
CA GLU A 101 -10.62 10.02 13.44
C GLU A 101 -10.41 10.56 12.02
N GLY A 102 -9.73 9.80 11.14
CA GLY A 102 -9.25 10.32 9.85
C GLY A 102 -9.30 9.32 8.69
N GLY A 103 -10.01 8.19 8.85
CA GLY A 103 -10.08 7.12 7.85
C GLY A 103 -8.71 6.59 7.44
N ILE A 104 -8.58 6.23 6.17
CA ILE A 104 -7.31 5.74 5.60
C ILE A 104 -6.19 6.79 5.70
N GLN A 105 -6.52 8.09 5.63
CA GLN A 105 -5.54 9.17 5.74
C GLN A 105 -4.97 9.28 7.16
N GLY A 106 -5.75 8.90 8.19
CA GLY A 106 -5.27 8.83 9.58
C GLY A 106 -4.27 7.69 9.83
N LEU A 107 -4.32 6.62 9.02
CA LEU A 107 -3.41 5.47 9.09
C LEU A 107 -2.06 5.70 8.40
N ALA A 108 -2.02 6.63 7.44
CA ALA A 108 -0.79 7.09 6.84
C ALA A 108 0.17 7.59 7.94
N ASP A 109 1.42 7.15 7.87
CA ASP A 109 2.42 7.50 8.87
C ASP A 109 2.69 9.02 8.78
N GLN A 110 1.97 9.80 9.59
CA GLN A 110 2.20 11.23 9.79
C GLN A 110 3.47 11.46 10.61
N ARG A 111 4.54 10.70 10.33
CA ARG A 111 5.87 11.29 10.26
C ARG A 111 5.85 12.32 9.13
N ARG A 112 5.05 13.39 9.30
CA ARG A 112 5.58 14.72 9.10
C ARG A 112 6.95 14.65 9.75
N ARG A 113 8.01 14.63 8.93
CA ARG A 113 9.24 15.29 9.36
C ARG A 113 8.71 16.55 10.03
N LYS A 114 8.86 16.66 11.35
CA LYS A 114 8.74 17.96 11.99
C LYS A 114 9.85 18.77 11.35
N THR A 115 9.63 19.28 10.13
CA THR A 115 10.21 20.52 9.72
C THR A 115 9.63 21.47 10.75
N ASN A 116 10.44 21.78 11.75
CA ASN A 116 10.18 22.82 12.72
C ASN A 116 10.14 24.15 11.93
N LEU A 117 9.15 24.34 11.08
CA LEU A 117 8.70 25.68 10.76
C LEU A 117 7.92 26.05 12.02
N SER A 118 8.64 26.67 12.96
CA SER A 118 8.06 27.14 14.20
C SER A 118 6.83 27.97 13.85
N LYS A 119 5.77 27.87 14.65
CA LYS A 119 4.62 28.77 14.52
C LYS A 119 5.08 30.24 14.56
N ASP A 120 6.23 30.52 15.18
CA ASP A 120 6.90 31.82 15.12
C ASP A 120 7.28 32.25 13.70
N THR A 121 7.76 31.38 12.81
CA THR A 121 8.10 31.82 11.44
C THR A 121 6.85 32.26 10.67
N GLN A 122 5.72 31.59 10.87
CA GLN A 122 4.44 31.98 10.25
C GLN A 122 3.90 33.28 10.88
N LEU A 123 3.94 33.41 12.20
CA LEU A 123 3.50 34.62 12.89
C LEU A 123 4.38 35.84 12.57
N VAL A 124 5.70 35.65 12.45
CA VAL A 124 6.65 36.70 12.02
C VAL A 124 6.38 37.09 10.57
N SER A 125 6.11 36.14 9.68
CA SER A 125 5.77 36.46 8.28
C SER A 125 4.45 37.23 8.15
N VAL A 126 3.45 36.92 8.98
CA VAL A 126 2.16 37.63 8.98
C VAL A 126 2.30 39.03 9.59
N LYS A 127 3.00 39.17 10.71
CA LYS A 127 3.28 40.48 11.33
C LYS A 127 4.08 41.40 10.42
N LEU A 128 5.12 40.86 9.78
CA LEU A 128 5.91 41.61 8.79
C LEU A 128 5.02 42.08 7.64
N LEU A 129 4.06 41.26 7.19
CA LEU A 129 3.14 41.62 6.11
C LEU A 129 2.10 42.68 6.52
N GLU A 130 1.71 42.73 7.79
CA GLU A 130 0.80 43.74 8.38
C GLU A 130 1.49 45.10 8.58
N GLU A 131 2.81 45.11 8.81
CA GLU A 131 3.62 46.33 8.95
C GLU A 131 4.02 46.96 7.59
N MET A 132 3.86 46.21 6.48
CA MET A 132 4.21 46.66 5.14
C MET A 132 3.18 47.66 4.60
N SER A 133 3.65 48.65 3.84
CA SER A 133 2.77 49.63 3.22
C SER A 133 1.81 48.94 2.23
N GLN A 134 0.58 49.47 2.08
CA GLN A 134 -0.42 48.94 1.16
C GLN A 134 0.12 48.76 -0.28
N LYS A 135 1.08 49.59 -0.70
CA LYS A 135 1.75 49.48 -2.01
C LYS A 135 2.69 48.27 -2.10
N GLU A 136 3.41 47.97 -1.04
CA GLU A 136 4.36 46.85 -0.99
C GLU A 136 3.61 45.52 -0.91
N LEU A 137 2.50 45.49 -0.16
CA LEU A 137 1.61 44.33 -0.12
C LEU A 137 1.02 43.99 -1.50
N GLN A 138 0.64 45.01 -2.27
CA GLN A 138 0.18 44.81 -3.65
C GLN A 138 1.28 44.31 -4.57
N ALA A 139 2.53 44.77 -4.39
CA ALA A 139 3.67 44.30 -5.16
C ALA A 139 3.96 42.82 -4.87
N GLU A 140 3.92 42.42 -3.60
CA GLU A 140 4.13 41.03 -3.20
C GLU A 140 3.00 40.12 -3.70
N LEU A 141 1.74 40.56 -3.64
CA LEU A 141 0.63 39.82 -4.24
C LEU A 141 0.79 39.64 -5.76
N ARG A 142 1.29 40.65 -6.47
CA ARG A 142 1.58 40.53 -7.92
C ARG A 142 2.70 39.52 -8.16
N ARG A 143 3.77 39.58 -7.38
CA ARG A 143 4.88 38.63 -7.44
C ARG A 143 4.40 37.20 -7.20
N LEU A 144 3.68 36.96 -6.10
CA LEU A 144 3.15 35.63 -5.75
C LEU A 144 2.18 35.10 -6.80
N ARG A 145 1.37 35.96 -7.42
CA ARG A 145 0.50 35.57 -8.54
C ARG A 145 1.29 35.16 -9.77
N ALA A 146 2.38 35.87 -10.09
CA ALA A 146 3.25 35.53 -11.21
C ALA A 146 4.02 34.20 -10.98
N GLU A 147 4.48 33.97 -9.76
CA GLU A 147 5.13 32.70 -9.37
C GLU A 147 4.15 31.53 -9.48
N ASN A 148 2.94 31.67 -8.91
CA ASN A 148 1.90 30.65 -9.03
C ASN A 148 1.50 30.37 -10.49
N ALA A 149 1.43 31.40 -11.34
CA ALA A 149 1.16 31.22 -12.77
C ALA A 149 2.28 30.43 -13.47
N SER A 150 3.54 30.64 -13.05
CA SER A 150 4.69 29.91 -13.58
C SER A 150 4.70 28.45 -13.15
N LEU A 151 4.37 28.17 -11.89
CA LEU A 151 4.24 26.80 -11.37
C LEU A 151 3.12 26.03 -12.08
N LYS A 152 1.93 26.63 -12.22
CA LYS A 152 0.82 26.03 -12.98
C LYS A 152 1.17 25.76 -14.44
N LYS A 153 2.00 26.61 -15.05
CA LYS A 153 2.50 26.34 -16.41
C LYS A 153 3.40 25.10 -16.42
N GLY A 154 4.25 24.92 -15.39
CA GLY A 154 5.06 23.73 -15.21
C GLY A 154 4.22 22.46 -15.09
N GLU A 155 3.22 22.47 -14.21
CA GLU A 155 2.28 21.34 -14.02
C GLU A 155 1.61 20.93 -15.34
N ARG A 156 1.13 21.90 -16.12
CA ARG A 156 0.50 21.62 -17.43
C ARG A 156 1.48 21.01 -18.45
N LEU A 157 2.76 21.37 -18.39
CA LEU A 157 3.78 20.80 -19.26
C LEU A 157 4.12 19.37 -18.85
N GLU A 158 4.11 19.08 -17.54
CA GLU A 158 4.32 17.74 -17.01
C GLU A 158 3.14 16.81 -17.37
N GLU A 159 1.90 17.26 -17.15
CA GLU A 159 0.68 16.56 -17.58
C GLU A 159 0.67 16.29 -19.10
N ALA A 160 1.16 17.23 -19.91
CA ALA A 160 1.25 17.04 -21.36
C ALA A 160 2.29 15.99 -21.75
N LYS A 161 3.43 15.91 -21.04
CA LYS A 161 4.45 14.88 -21.28
C LYS A 161 3.92 13.50 -20.93
N GLU A 162 3.30 13.34 -19.76
CA GLU A 162 2.72 12.07 -19.34
C GLU A 162 1.68 11.56 -20.34
N ARG A 163 0.87 12.45 -20.94
CA ARG A 163 -0.06 12.08 -22.02
C ARG A 163 0.66 11.57 -23.28
N ILE A 164 1.72 12.25 -23.71
CA ILE A 164 2.51 11.85 -24.88
C ILE A 164 3.19 10.50 -24.62
N ASP A 165 3.73 10.31 -23.43
CA ASP A 165 4.38 9.06 -23.02
C ASP A 165 3.36 7.91 -22.99
N ALA A 166 2.16 8.13 -22.42
CA ALA A 166 1.07 7.16 -22.43
C ALA A 166 0.58 6.82 -23.85
N GLU A 167 0.51 7.80 -24.75
CA GLU A 167 0.18 7.58 -26.17
C GLU A 167 1.26 6.76 -26.89
N ALA A 168 2.54 7.01 -26.59
CA ALA A 168 3.65 6.24 -27.14
C ALA A 168 3.64 4.79 -26.64
N GLU A 169 3.41 4.57 -25.35
CA GLU A 169 3.26 3.24 -24.76
C GLU A 169 2.08 2.48 -25.38
N ALA A 170 0.92 3.14 -25.53
CA ALA A 170 -0.24 2.53 -26.17
C ALA A 170 0.04 2.11 -27.62
N ARG A 171 0.77 2.93 -28.39
CA ARG A 171 1.19 2.58 -29.77
C ARG A 171 2.07 1.35 -29.80
N ILE A 172 3.09 1.27 -28.93
CA ILE A 172 3.99 0.11 -28.84
C ILE A 172 3.19 -1.15 -28.48
N VAL A 173 2.27 -1.07 -27.50
CA VAL A 173 1.42 -2.20 -27.11
C VAL A 173 0.53 -2.64 -28.27
N CYS A 174 -0.07 -1.71 -29.02
CA CYS A 174 -0.86 -2.03 -30.21
C CYS A 174 -0.02 -2.71 -31.30
N GLU A 175 1.17 -2.21 -31.60
CA GLU A 175 2.08 -2.82 -32.58
C GLU A 175 2.49 -4.24 -32.16
N LEU A 176 2.86 -4.45 -30.90
CA LEU A 176 3.18 -5.77 -30.36
C LEU A 176 1.97 -6.72 -30.42
N ALA A 177 0.78 -6.22 -30.11
CA ALA A 177 -0.45 -7.02 -30.19
C ALA A 177 -0.77 -7.43 -31.64
N LEU A 178 -0.55 -6.54 -32.61
CA LEU A 178 -0.71 -6.84 -34.03
C LEU A 178 0.33 -7.88 -34.51
N LEU A 179 1.60 -7.75 -34.10
CA LEU A 179 2.64 -8.74 -34.40
C LEU A 179 2.32 -10.11 -33.79
N PHE A 180 1.81 -10.13 -32.55
CA PHE A 180 1.39 -11.38 -31.90
C PHE A 180 0.21 -12.03 -32.61
N LEU A 181 -0.81 -11.26 -33.00
CA LEU A 181 -1.95 -11.75 -33.77
C LEU A 181 -1.50 -12.28 -35.14
N PHE A 182 -0.59 -11.58 -35.82
CA PHE A 182 -0.05 -12.01 -37.10
C PHE A 182 0.69 -13.35 -36.97
N HIS A 183 1.58 -13.48 -35.98
CA HIS A 183 2.28 -14.73 -35.68
C HIS A 183 1.32 -15.87 -35.29
N PHE A 184 0.27 -15.57 -34.53
CA PHE A 184 -0.78 -16.54 -34.18
C PHE A 184 -1.52 -17.03 -35.44
N MET A 185 -1.85 -16.12 -36.36
CA MET A 185 -2.52 -16.47 -37.63
C MET A 185 -1.61 -17.30 -38.55
N GLU A 186 -0.32 -16.98 -38.64
CA GLU A 186 0.67 -17.75 -39.42
C GLU A 186 0.89 -19.16 -38.85
N ASN A 187 0.96 -19.32 -37.53
CA ASN A 187 1.11 -20.64 -36.89
C ASN A 187 -0.17 -21.48 -36.93
N SER A 188 -1.34 -20.85 -36.95
CA SER A 188 -2.64 -21.53 -37.07
C SER A 188 -2.84 -22.15 -38.47
N ALA A 189 -2.17 -21.61 -39.50
CA ALA A 189 -2.20 -22.15 -40.86
C ALA A 189 -1.44 -23.50 -41.01
N SER A 190 -0.57 -23.85 -40.06
CA SER A 190 0.15 -25.13 -40.04
C SER A 190 -0.61 -26.27 -39.34
N ASN A 191 -1.78 -26.01 -38.73
CA ASN A 191 -2.60 -27.08 -38.15
C ASN A 191 -4.09 -26.66 -38.04
N PRO A 192 -4.93 -26.94 -39.06
CA PRO A 192 -6.33 -26.56 -38.99
C PRO A 192 -7.10 -27.50 -38.05
N LEU A 193 -7.56 -26.99 -36.90
CA LEU A 193 -8.52 -27.70 -36.06
C LEU A 193 -9.90 -27.75 -36.73
N PRO A 194 -10.61 -28.89 -36.70
CA PRO A 194 -11.85 -29.09 -37.43
C PRO A 194 -13.05 -28.68 -36.57
N PHE A 195 -13.46 -27.43 -36.61
CA PHE A 195 -14.77 -27.06 -36.05
C PHE A 195 -15.52 -26.12 -36.99
N THR A 196 -16.36 -26.72 -37.84
CA THR A 196 -17.44 -26.03 -38.54
C THR A 196 -18.49 -25.57 -37.53
N VAL A 197 -18.60 -24.27 -37.31
CA VAL A 197 -19.72 -23.67 -36.58
C VAL A 197 -20.92 -23.58 -37.52
N THR A 198 -21.89 -24.49 -37.38
CA THR A 198 -23.18 -24.37 -38.07
C THR A 198 -23.99 -23.21 -37.48
N ALA A 199 -24.14 -22.13 -38.24
CA ALA A 199 -24.95 -20.98 -37.88
C ALA A 199 -26.45 -21.33 -37.86
N ARG A 200 -27.05 -21.40 -36.66
CA ARG A 200 -28.50 -21.58 -36.47
C ARG A 200 -29.18 -20.20 -36.55
N ARG A 201 -29.74 -19.85 -37.72
CA ARG A 201 -30.55 -18.64 -37.95
C ARG A 201 -31.68 -18.55 -36.92
N HIS A 202 -31.59 -17.62 -35.99
CA HIS A 202 -32.75 -17.14 -35.24
C HIS A 202 -33.24 -15.85 -35.92
N GLY A 203 -34.47 -15.90 -36.43
CA GLY A 203 -35.11 -14.78 -37.12
C GLY A 203 -35.39 -13.62 -36.17
N ILE A 204 -34.86 -12.46 -36.51
CA ILE A 204 -35.13 -11.19 -35.83
C ILE A 204 -36.49 -10.70 -36.33
N ARG A 205 -37.51 -10.68 -35.44
CA ARG A 205 -38.72 -9.88 -35.64
C ARG A 205 -38.39 -8.43 -35.27
N THR A 206 -38.27 -7.57 -36.28
CA THR A 206 -38.18 -6.12 -36.11
C THR A 206 -39.58 -5.56 -35.86
N ASN A 207 -39.85 -5.06 -34.65
CA ASN A 207 -40.99 -4.18 -34.39
C ASN A 207 -40.50 -2.72 -34.46
N THR A 208 -40.74 -2.10 -35.60
CA THR A 208 -40.55 -0.67 -35.82
C THR A 208 -41.85 0.05 -35.44
N PRO A 209 -41.85 1.01 -34.50
CA PRO A 209 -43.04 1.84 -34.24
C PRO A 209 -43.11 2.98 -35.26
N GLU A 210 -44.22 3.06 -36.00
CA GLU A 210 -44.52 4.17 -36.91
C GLU A 210 -44.68 5.52 -36.17
N PRO A 211 -44.23 6.65 -36.75
CA PRO A 211 -44.44 7.97 -36.19
C PRO A 211 -45.84 8.51 -36.50
N LYS A 212 -46.59 8.88 -35.46
CA LYS A 212 -47.89 9.57 -35.60
C LYS A 212 -47.69 10.96 -36.21
N ARG A 213 -48.43 11.24 -37.29
CA ARG A 213 -48.52 12.55 -37.93
C ARG A 213 -49.61 13.42 -37.28
N LYS A 214 -49.26 14.70 -37.12
CA LYS A 214 -50.03 15.91 -36.80
C LYS A 214 -50.41 16.11 -35.34
#